data_AF-A0A942K2E1-F1
#
_entry.id   AF-A0A942K2E1-F1
#
_cell.length_a   1.000
_cell.length_b   1.000
_cell.length_c   1.000
_cell.angle_alpha   90.00
_cell.angle_beta   90.00
_cell.angle_gamma   90.00
#
_symmetry.space_group_name_H-M   'P 1'
#
loop_
_entity.id
_entity.type
_entity.pdbx_description
1 polymer ?
#
loop_
_entity_poly.entity_id
_entity_poly.type
_entity_poly.pdbx_seq_one_letter_code
_entity_poly.pdbx_strand_id
1 'polypeptide(L)' 'MVILVALGFSEVRQRGSHKQFRDDTGRFTTVPFHQGRDISPILLRQIAKDIGITVDDLLKYR' A
#
# COMPACT_ATOMS: atom_id res chain seq x y z
N MET A 1 5.05 0.18 -4.00
CA MET A 1 4.01 0.88 -4.78
C MET A 1 3.50 0.09 -5.97
N VAL A 2 4.33 -0.74 -6.63
CA VAL A 2 3.88 -1.60 -7.76
C VAL A 2 2.75 -2.55 -7.37
N ILE A 3 2.82 -3.14 -6.17
CA ILE A 3 1.78 -4.04 -5.64
C ILE A 3 0.39 -3.39 -5.60
N LEU A 4 0.29 -2.17 -5.05
CA LEU A 4 -1.00 -1.46 -4.96
C LEU A 4 -1.55 -1.13 -6.34
N VAL A 5 -0.69 -0.78 -7.30
CA VAL A 5 -1.10 -0.55 -8.70
C VAL A 5 -1.62 -1.84 -9.34
N ALA A 6 -0.98 -2.99 -9.09
CA ALA A 6 -1.46 -4.29 -9.55
C ALA A 6 -2.82 -4.68 -8.94
N LEU A 7 -3.13 -4.17 -7.74
CA LEU A 7 -4.41 -4.35 -7.05
C LEU A 7 -5.48 -3.32 -7.46
N GLY A 8 -5.21 -2.48 -8.47
CA GLY A 8 -6.16 -1.49 -8.98
C GLY A 8 -6.18 -0.16 -8.21
N PHE A 9 -5.21 0.08 -7.32
CA PHE A 9 -5.09 1.37 -6.64
C PHE A 9 -4.30 2.37 -7.49
N SER A 10 -4.72 3.63 -7.44
CA SER A 10 -4.02 4.77 -8.03
C SER A 10 -3.36 5.61 -6.94
N GLU A 11 -2.20 6.20 -7.23
CA GLU A 11 -1.62 7.22 -6.35
C GLU A 11 -2.46 8.50 -6.46
N VAL A 12 -3.00 8.97 -5.33
CA VAL A 12 -3.85 10.16 -5.30
C VAL A 12 -3.16 11.37 -4.70
N ARG A 13 -2.10 11.17 -3.91
CA ARG A 13 -1.34 12.24 -3.26
C ARG A 13 0.03 11.79 -2.81
N GLN A 14 1.01 12.69 -2.88
CA GLN A 14 2.28 12.56 -2.17
C GLN A 14 2.51 13.78 -1.26
N ARG A 15 2.96 13.54 -0.02
CA ARG A 15 3.45 14.59 0.89
C ARG A 15 4.75 14.13 1.55
N GLY A 16 5.86 14.74 1.15
CA GLY A 16 7.19 14.32 1.60
C GLY A 16 7.46 12.86 1.23
N SER A 17 7.93 12.07 2.19
CA SER A 17 8.26 10.65 2.04
C SER A 17 7.06 9.72 2.20
N HIS A 18 5.83 10.17 1.93
CA HIS A 18 4.62 9.36 2.05
C HIS A 18 3.73 9.54 0.82
N LYS A 19 3.19 8.43 0.33
CA LYS A 19 2.25 8.36 -0.78
C LYS A 19 0.92 7.78 -0.32
N GLN A 20 -0.17 8.34 -0.83
CA GLN A 20 -1.52 7.87 -0.58
C GLN A 20 -2.06 7.19 -1.84
N PHE A 21 -2.67 6.04 -1.63
CA PHE A 21 -3.25 5.22 -2.69
C PHE A 21 -4.74 5.06 -2.46
N ARG A 22 -5.54 5.09 -3.53
CA ARG A 22 -6.99 4.88 -3.47
C ARG A 22 -7.47 4.08 -4.69
N ASP A 23 -8.43 3.20 -4.48
CA ASP A 23 -9.14 2.52 -5.57
C ASP A 23 -10.50 3.19 -5.88
N ASP A 24 -11.20 2.66 -6.87
CA ASP A 24 -12.53 3.13 -7.28
C ASP A 24 -13.63 2.82 -6.25
N THR A 25 -13.47 1.75 -5.47
CA THR A 25 -14.39 1.35 -4.39
C THR A 25 -14.29 2.22 -3.15
N GLY A 26 -13.22 3.02 -3.03
CA GLY A 26 -12.99 3.97 -1.93
C GLY A 26 -12.05 3.47 -0.83
N ARG A 27 -11.46 2.27 -0.98
CA ARG A 27 -10.37 1.80 -0.11
C ARG A 27 -9.16 2.71 -0.30
N PHE A 28 -8.42 2.95 0.78
CA PHE A 28 -7.25 3.82 0.73
C PHE A 28 -6.19 3.36 1.73
N THR A 29 -4.92 3.63 1.42
CA THR A 29 -3.82 3.42 2.37
C THR A 29 -2.72 4.44 2.15
N THR A 30 -1.87 4.63 3.16
CA THR A 30 -0.69 5.51 3.09
C THR A 30 0.57 4.69 3.26
N VAL A 31 1.53 4.82 2.35
CA VAL A 31 2.76 4.04 2.35
C VAL A 31 3.96 4.99 2.37
N PRO A 32 4.96 4.72 3.23
CA PRO A 32 6.23 5.44 3.18
C PRO A 32 6.93 5.18 1.84
N PHE A 33 7.45 6.24 1.25
CA PHE A 33 8.13 6.26 -0.02
C PHE A 33 9.51 6.91 0.17
N HIS A 34 10.46 6.09 0.58
CA HIS A 34 11.89 6.41 0.63
C HIS A 34 12.69 5.21 0.12
N GLN A 35 13.80 5.45 -0.56
CA GLN A 35 14.65 4.38 -1.07
C GLN A 35 15.29 3.58 0.09
N GLY A 36 15.44 2.27 -0.10
CA GLY A 36 16.35 1.44 0.71
C GLY A 36 15.86 0.96 2.07
N ARG A 37 14.55 0.95 2.34
CA ARG A 37 14.01 0.37 3.59
C ARG A 37 12.84 -0.57 3.32
N ASP A 38 12.93 -1.74 3.93
CA ASP A 38 11.83 -2.70 3.97
C ASP A 38 10.66 -2.14 4.79
N ILE A 39 9.45 -2.57 4.41
CA ILE A 39 8.23 -2.29 5.14
C ILE A 39 8.22 -3.16 6.39
N SER A 40 8.04 -2.57 7.57
CA SER A 40 7.95 -3.34 8.80
C SER A 40 6.75 -4.31 8.76
N PRO A 41 6.80 -5.47 9.42
CA PRO A 41 5.67 -6.41 9.44
C PRO A 41 4.37 -5.79 9.99
N ILE A 42 4.50 -4.80 10.88
CA ILE A 42 3.35 -4.05 11.42
C ILE A 42 2.71 -3.20 10.33
N LEU A 43 3.51 -2.46 9.57
CA LEU A 43 3.02 -1.63 8.48
C LEU A 43 2.45 -2.48 7.34
N LEU A 44 3.04 -3.63 7.05
CA LEU A 44 2.50 -4.58 6.07
C LEU A 44 1.09 -5.04 6.47
N ARG A 45 0.89 -5.41 7.74
CA ARG A 45 -0.43 -5.76 8.29
C ARG A 45 -1.42 -4.61 8.20
N GLN A 46 -0.98 -3.38 8.50
CA GLN A 46 -1.83 -2.21 8.40
C GLN A 46 -2.28 -1.96 6.95
N ILE A 47 -1.35 -2.02 5.99
CA ILE A 47 -1.65 -1.86 4.56
C ILE A 47 -2.66 -2.93 4.10
N ALA A 48 -2.43 -4.20 4.46
CA ALA A 48 -3.34 -5.30 4.10
C ALA A 48 -4.75 -5.06 4.66
N LYS A 49 -4.85 -4.62 5.92
CA LYS A 49 -6.12 -4.27 6.57
C LYS A 49 -6.82 -3.10 5.86
N ASP A 50 -6.08 -2.02 5.58
CA ASP A 50 -6.60 -0.82 4.93
C ASP A 50 -7.21 -1.10 3.54
N ILE A 51 -6.59 -2.02 2.80
CA ILE A 51 -7.05 -2.42 1.46
C ILE A 51 -7.92 -3.68 1.47
N GLY A 52 -8.28 -4.21 2.64
CA GLY A 52 -9.24 -5.29 2.80
C GLY A 52 -8.80 -6.66 2.30
N ILE A 53 -7.51 -6.99 2.37
CA ILE A 53 -6.98 -8.32 2.02
C ILE A 53 -6.14 -8.90 3.16
N THR A 54 -5.81 -10.20 3.09
CA THR A 54 -4.90 -10.82 4.04
C THR A 54 -3.45 -10.43 3.75
N VAL A 55 -2.57 -10.56 4.75
CA VAL A 55 -1.12 -10.37 4.53
C VAL A 55 -0.59 -11.40 3.53
N ASP A 56 -1.07 -12.63 3.60
CA ASP A 56 -0.67 -13.70 2.68
C ASP A 56 -1.05 -13.37 1.24
N ASP A 57 -2.25 -12.83 1.02
CA ASP A 57 -2.67 -12.38 -0.32
C ASP A 57 -1.83 -11.19 -0.79
N LEU A 58 -1.52 -10.24 0.09
CA LEU A 58 -0.66 -9.11 -0.25
C LEU A 58 0.74 -9.56 -0.67
N LEU A 59 1.29 -10.58 -0.01
CA LEU A 59 2.62 -11.13 -0.29
C LEU A 59 2.70 -11.86 -1.64
N LYS A 60 1.58 -12.36 -2.18
CA LYS A 60 1.55 -12.98 -3.53
C LYS A 60 1.88 -12.00 -4.66
N TYR A 61 1.78 -10.69 -4.41
CA TYR A 61 2.09 -9.65 -5.38
C TYR A 61 3.53 -9.11 -5.28
N ARG A 62 4.33 -9.63 -4.34
CA ARG A 62 5.70 -9.17 -4.09
C ARG A 62 6.64 -9.47 -5.26
#